data_AF-A0A9D8K968-F1
#
_entry.id   AF-A0A9D8K968-F1
#
_cell.length_a   1.000
_cell.length_b   1.000
_cell.length_c   1.000
_cell.angle_alpha   90.00
_cell.angle_beta   90.00
_cell.angle_gamma   90.00
#
_symmetry.space_group_name_H-M   'P 1'
#
loop_
_entity.id
_entity.type
_entity.pdbx_description
1 polymer ?
#
loop_
_entity_poly.entity_id
_entity_poly.type
_entity_poly.pdbx_seq_one_letter_code
_entity_poly.pdbx_strand_id
1 'polypeptide(L)'
;MVTIFGYGAPTSDARAIELLKDAWGYTDERCMEQVEIIDIRDEPDLRETWSPFVHTHHYRVHPSFYGSWITNHPRRTGEAYLNQFIKAMFIENNPLPQEAGIAELWDWYSRLQEVEDAEFA
;
A
#
# COMPACT_ATOMS: atom_id res chain seq x y z
N MET A 1 7.18 2.95 -0.16
CA MET A 1 5.71 2.90 -0.28
C MET A 1 5.12 2.45 1.04
N VAL A 2 4.06 3.10 1.51
CA VAL A 2 3.28 2.72 2.70
C VAL A 2 1.81 2.61 2.33
N THR A 3 1.10 1.64 2.92
CA THR A 3 -0.36 1.49 2.76
C THR A 3 -1.05 1.68 4.10
N ILE A 4 -2.07 2.53 4.13
CA ILE A 4 -2.94 2.77 5.27
C ILE A 4 -4.33 2.23 4.91
N PHE A 5 -4.83 1.28 5.69
CA PHE A 5 -6.13 0.65 5.43
C PHE A 5 -7.09 0.86 6.60
N GLY A 6 -8.20 1.56 6.35
CA GLY A 6 -9.33 1.69 7.28
C GLY A 6 -9.07 2.52 8.54
N TYR A 7 -7.84 3.00 8.76
CA TYR A 7 -7.54 3.91 9.86
C TYR A 7 -7.88 5.35 9.46
N GLY A 8 -8.80 5.97 10.21
CA GLY A 8 -9.37 7.27 9.85
C GLY A 8 -8.56 8.50 10.24
N ALA A 9 -7.44 8.32 10.95
CA ALA A 9 -6.69 9.41 11.60
C ALA A 9 -7.58 10.39 12.42
N PRO A 10 -8.47 9.86 13.29
CA PRO A 10 -9.39 10.73 14.03
C PRO A 10 -8.62 11.68 14.97
N THR A 11 -9.14 12.89 15.17
CA THR A 11 -8.54 13.89 16.05
C THR A 11 -8.39 13.42 17.50
N SER A 12 -9.22 12.46 17.93
CA SER A 12 -9.12 11.83 19.25
C SER A 12 -7.91 10.92 19.42
N ASP A 13 -7.26 10.48 18.33
CA ASP A 13 -6.08 9.62 18.35
C ASP A 13 -4.81 10.38 17.94
N ALA A 14 -4.60 11.54 18.58
CA ALA A 14 -3.45 12.40 18.33
C ALA A 14 -2.12 11.67 18.55
N ARG A 15 -2.06 10.74 19.52
CA ARG A 15 -0.82 10.04 19.86
C ARG A 15 -0.38 9.06 18.77
N ALA A 16 -1.30 8.34 18.14
CA ALA A 16 -0.94 7.48 17.01
C ALA A 16 -0.42 8.29 15.82
N ILE A 17 -1.03 9.46 15.55
CA ILE A 17 -0.57 10.36 14.49
C ILE A 17 0.80 10.95 14.78
N GLU A 18 1.08 11.34 16.03
CA GLU A 18 2.43 11.77 16.44
C GLU A 18 3.46 10.68 16.21
N LEU A 19 3.21 9.46 16.69
CA LEU A 19 4.13 8.33 16.49
C LEU A 19 4.38 8.03 15.01
N LEU A 20 3.33 8.12 14.18
CA LEU A 20 3.46 7.93 12.75
C LEU A 20 4.31 9.04 12.12
N LYS A 21 4.11 10.31 12.50
CA LYS A 21 4.90 11.44 12.01
C LYS A 21 6.36 11.32 12.42
N ASP A 22 6.62 10.97 13.68
CA ASP A 22 7.98 10.78 14.20
C ASP A 22 8.73 9.67 13.43
N ALA A 23 8.05 8.57 13.11
CA ALA A 23 8.62 7.49 12.32
C ALA A 23 8.76 7.86 10.83
N TRP A 24 7.83 8.63 10.27
CA TRP A 24 7.80 8.99 8.85
C TRP A 24 8.82 10.08 8.50
N GLY A 25 9.05 11.04 9.38
CA GLY A 25 9.97 12.16 9.16
C GLY A 25 9.40 13.25 8.25
N TYR A 26 10.28 14.07 7.66
CA TYR A 26 9.89 15.24 6.86
C TYR A 26 9.46 14.87 5.44
N THR A 27 8.32 15.40 4.98
CA THR A 27 7.73 15.02 3.69
C THR A 27 8.51 15.53 2.48
N ASP A 28 9.24 16.62 2.59
CA ASP A 28 10.11 17.17 1.55
C ASP A 28 11.30 16.25 1.22
N GLU A 29 11.75 15.45 2.19
CA GLU A 29 12.78 14.43 2.00
C GLU A 29 12.25 13.10 1.42
N ARG A 30 10.93 12.99 1.21
CA ARG A 30 10.25 11.75 0.78
C ARG A 30 9.79 11.81 -0.69
N CYS A 31 10.54 12.48 -1.55
CA CYS A 31 10.20 12.65 -2.97
C CYS A 31 10.11 11.36 -3.78
N MET A 32 10.56 10.23 -3.25
CA MET A 32 10.39 8.91 -3.88
C MET A 32 9.25 8.12 -3.23
N GLU A 33 8.81 8.43 -2.02
CA GLU A 33 7.78 7.63 -1.37
C GLU A 33 6.44 7.74 -2.08
N GLN A 34 5.62 6.71 -1.92
CA GLN A 34 4.23 6.64 -2.37
C GLN A 34 3.37 6.24 -1.18
N VAL A 35 2.32 7.00 -0.91
CA VAL A 35 1.32 6.67 0.12
C VAL A 35 0.09 6.07 -0.55
N GLU A 36 -0.36 4.93 -0.09
CA GLU A 36 -1.61 4.31 -0.52
C GLU A 36 -2.61 4.37 0.64
N ILE A 37 -3.82 4.84 0.35
CA ILE A 37 -4.90 4.96 1.32
C ILE A 37 -6.06 4.11 0.83
N ILE A 38 -6.44 3.12 1.62
CA ILE A 38 -7.60 2.27 1.35
C ILE A 38 -8.70 2.70 2.32
N ASP A 39 -9.67 3.46 1.82
CA ASP A 39 -10.75 4.05 2.61
C ASP A 39 -11.94 4.38 1.69
N ILE A 40 -13.16 4.24 2.22
CA ILE A 40 -14.42 4.46 1.49
C ILE A 40 -14.81 5.95 1.44
N ARG A 41 -14.16 6.81 2.23
CA ARG A 41 -14.37 8.26 2.20
C ARG A 41 -13.90 8.87 0.89
N ASP A 42 -14.40 10.07 0.58
CA ASP A 42 -14.04 10.79 -0.63
C ASP A 42 -12.56 11.20 -0.66
N GLU A 43 -11.95 11.15 -1.84
CA GLU A 43 -10.53 11.46 -2.02
C GLU A 43 -10.11 12.85 -1.49
N PRO A 44 -10.88 13.95 -1.66
CA PRO A 44 -10.50 15.25 -1.10
C PRO A 44 -10.36 15.25 0.44
N ASP A 45 -11.26 14.57 1.15
CA ASP A 45 -11.22 14.44 2.63
C ASP A 45 -9.97 13.66 3.06
N LEU A 46 -9.69 12.56 2.36
CA LEU A 46 -8.52 11.73 2.62
C LEU A 46 -7.22 12.48 2.30
N ARG A 47 -7.18 13.23 1.20
CA ARG A 47 -6.03 14.06 0.86
C ARG A 47 -5.74 15.09 1.93
N GLU A 48 -6.76 15.76 2.46
CA GLU A 48 -6.59 16.72 3.55
C GLU A 48 -6.04 16.04 4.80
N THR A 49 -6.67 14.93 5.22
CA THR A 49 -6.30 14.12 6.37
C THR A 49 -4.85 13.64 6.31
N TRP A 50 -4.42 13.15 5.15
CA TRP A 50 -3.11 12.52 4.96
C TRP A 50 -2.04 13.45 4.39
N SER A 51 -2.38 14.70 4.06
CA SER A 51 -1.43 15.71 3.56
C SER A 51 -0.13 15.84 4.36
N PRO A 52 -0.08 15.65 5.70
CA PRO A 52 1.17 15.72 6.46
C PRO A 52 2.16 14.59 6.16
N PHE A 53 1.78 13.56 5.40
CA PHE A 53 2.61 12.40 5.06
C PHE A 53 2.92 12.31 3.56
N VAL A 54 2.22 13.08 2.73
CA VAL A 54 2.27 12.98 1.27
C VAL A 54 3.22 14.03 0.70
N HIS A 55 4.22 13.58 -0.05
CA HIS A 55 5.05 14.49 -0.85
C HIS A 55 4.31 14.90 -2.13
N THR A 56 3.90 16.17 -2.21
CA THR A 56 3.21 16.77 -3.36
C THR A 56 1.97 16.01 -3.84
N HIS A 57 2.12 15.06 -4.75
CA HIS A 57 1.07 14.27 -5.40
C HIS A 57 1.29 12.76 -5.24
N HIS A 58 2.22 12.34 -4.39
CA HIS A 58 2.66 10.95 -4.28
C HIS A 58 1.74 10.13 -3.38
N TYR A 59 0.45 10.11 -3.74
CA TYR A 59 -0.55 9.33 -3.05
C TYR A 59 -1.51 8.66 -4.02
N ARG A 60 -2.22 7.65 -3.54
CA ARG A 60 -3.32 7.01 -4.25
C ARG A 60 -4.39 6.59 -3.25
N VAL A 61 -5.65 6.73 -3.66
CA VAL A 61 -6.81 6.31 -2.88
C VAL A 61 -7.49 5.13 -3.57
N HIS A 62 -7.88 4.13 -2.79
CA HIS A 62 -8.66 2.99 -3.23
C HIS A 62 -9.88 2.80 -2.31
N PRO A 63 -11.10 2.69 -2.85
CA PRO A 63 -12.30 2.47 -2.04
C PRO A 63 -12.47 1.00 -1.61
N SER A 64 -11.60 0.10 -2.07
CA SER A 64 -11.67 -1.33 -1.82
C SER A 64 -10.29 -1.92 -1.63
N PHE A 65 -10.16 -2.81 -0.64
CA PHE A 65 -8.96 -3.59 -0.40
C PHE A 65 -8.49 -4.31 -1.66
N TYR A 66 -9.40 -4.92 -2.43
CA TYR A 66 -9.05 -5.68 -3.63
C TYR A 66 -8.57 -4.81 -4.81
N GLY A 67 -8.82 -3.50 -4.75
CA GLY A 67 -8.29 -2.55 -5.73
C GLY A 67 -6.86 -2.08 -5.41
N SER A 68 -6.32 -2.45 -4.26
CA SER A 68 -5.03 -1.95 -3.76
C SER A 68 -3.82 -2.64 -4.38
N TRP A 69 -2.66 -2.06 -4.16
CA TRP A 69 -1.37 -2.62 -4.53
C TRP A 69 -1.07 -3.92 -3.81
N ILE A 70 -1.37 -4.03 -2.52
CA ILE A 70 -1.07 -5.24 -1.74
C ILE A 70 -1.85 -6.46 -2.23
N THR A 71 -3.08 -6.26 -2.74
CA THR A 71 -3.87 -7.34 -3.32
C THR A 71 -3.57 -7.61 -4.79
N ASN A 72 -3.13 -6.61 -5.55
CA ASN A 72 -2.76 -6.79 -6.96
C ASN A 72 -1.33 -7.30 -7.16
N HIS A 73 -0.45 -7.10 -6.16
CA HIS A 73 0.94 -7.51 -6.21
C HIS A 73 1.38 -8.15 -4.87
N PRO A 74 0.72 -9.23 -4.41
CA PRO A 74 1.07 -9.90 -3.16
C PRO A 74 2.55 -10.32 -3.16
N ARG A 75 3.27 -9.99 -2.08
CA ARG A 75 4.72 -10.17 -1.88
C ARG A 75 5.66 -9.45 -2.86
N ARG A 76 5.14 -8.77 -3.89
CA ARG A 76 5.94 -8.06 -4.90
C ARG A 76 5.56 -6.58 -5.04
N THR A 77 4.90 -5.99 -4.04
CA THR A 77 4.49 -4.57 -4.05
C THR A 77 5.65 -3.59 -4.20
N GLY A 78 6.78 -3.87 -3.54
CA GLY A 78 7.99 -3.05 -3.66
C GLY A 78 8.60 -3.10 -5.06
N GLU A 79 8.64 -4.29 -5.66
CA GLU A 79 9.08 -4.46 -7.05
C GLU A 79 8.12 -3.79 -8.03
N ALA A 80 6.82 -3.91 -7.80
CA ALA A 80 5.82 -3.21 -8.58
C ALA A 80 6.07 -1.70 -8.55
N TYR A 81 6.46 -1.17 -7.39
CA TYR A 81 6.67 0.26 -7.20
C TYR A 81 7.92 0.69 -7.97
N LEU A 82 9.01 -0.06 -7.83
CA LEU A 82 10.26 0.18 -8.56
C LEU A 82 10.04 0.08 -10.08
N ASN A 83 9.33 -0.95 -10.54
CA ASN A 83 9.10 -1.17 -11.96
C ASN A 83 8.28 -0.02 -12.56
N GLN A 84 7.16 0.36 -11.94
CA GLN A 84 6.26 1.36 -12.50
C GLN A 84 6.79 2.79 -12.35
N PHE A 85 7.28 3.18 -11.17
CA PHE A 85 7.64 4.58 -10.89
C PHE A 85 9.10 4.92 -11.19
N ILE A 86 10.01 3.94 -11.15
CA ILE A 86 11.45 4.18 -11.33
C ILE A 86 11.92 3.71 -12.68
N LYS A 87 11.51 2.51 -13.10
CA LYS A 87 11.98 1.88 -14.34
C LYS A 87 11.06 2.09 -15.54
N ALA A 88 9.89 2.72 -15.34
CA ALA A 88 8.87 2.90 -16.38
C ALA A 88 8.48 1.59 -17.09
N MET A 89 8.39 0.49 -16.34
CA MET A 89 7.96 -0.81 -16.82
C MET A 89 6.55 -1.11 -16.34
N PHE A 90 5.63 -1.29 -17.30
CA PHE A 90 4.29 -1.75 -17.02
C PHE A 90 4.31 -3.24 -16.70
N ILE A 91 3.63 -3.62 -15.63
CA ILE A 91 3.53 -5.00 -15.16
C ILE A 91 2.07 -5.40 -15.14
N GLU A 92 1.82 -6.70 -15.25
CA GLU A 92 0.49 -7.26 -15.08
C GLU A 92 0.17 -7.44 -13.59
N ASN A 93 -1.12 -7.29 -13.25
CA ASN A 93 -1.59 -7.57 -11.90
C ASN A 93 -1.68 -9.08 -11.68
N ASN A 94 -1.41 -9.51 -10.45
CA ASN A 94 -1.65 -10.86 -9.96
C ASN A 94 -2.64 -10.78 -8.77
N PRO A 95 -3.93 -10.51 -9.06
CA PRO A 95 -4.90 -10.16 -8.02
C PRO A 95 -5.20 -11.33 -7.10
N LEU A 96 -5.39 -11.02 -5.82
CA LEU A 96 -5.94 -11.95 -4.84
C LEU A 96 -7.35 -12.42 -5.28
N PRO A 97 -7.68 -13.72 -5.20
CA PRO A 97 -9.05 -14.16 -5.45
C PRO A 97 -10.01 -13.61 -4.40
N GLN A 98 -11.07 -12.92 -4.83
CA GLN A 98 -11.98 -12.18 -3.93
C GLN A 98 -12.97 -13.07 -3.18
N GLU A 99 -13.37 -14.18 -3.80
CA GLU A 99 -14.38 -15.10 -3.26
C GLU A 99 -13.76 -16.34 -2.60
N ALA A 100 -12.43 -16.36 -2.43
CA ALA A 100 -11.71 -17.50 -1.89
C ALA A 100 -11.90 -17.66 -0.38
N GLY A 101 -12.05 -18.91 0.06
CA GLY A 101 -11.96 -19.27 1.47
C GLY A 101 -10.52 -19.19 2.01
N ILE A 102 -10.36 -19.29 3.34
CA ILE A 102 -9.03 -19.21 3.98
C ILE A 102 -8.07 -20.28 3.44
N ALA A 103 -8.53 -21.50 3.21
CA ALA A 103 -7.69 -22.59 2.68
C ALA A 103 -7.21 -22.29 1.25
N GLU A 104 -8.10 -21.81 0.39
CA GLU A 104 -7.76 -21.43 -0.99
C GLU A 104 -6.81 -20.22 -1.03
N LEU A 105 -6.97 -19.26 -0.11
CA LEU A 105 -6.02 -18.17 0.06
C LEU A 105 -4.65 -18.68 0.51
N TRP A 106 -4.61 -19.66 1.43
CA TRP A 106 -3.36 -20.26 1.86
C TRP A 106 -2.63 -20.94 0.69
N ASP A 107 -3.35 -21.71 -0.12
CA ASP A 107 -2.80 -22.35 -1.33
C ASP A 107 -2.36 -21.30 -2.36
N TRP A 108 -3.13 -20.21 -2.49
CA TRP A 108 -2.78 -19.10 -3.36
C TRP A 108 -1.43 -18.48 -3.01
N TYR A 109 -1.23 -18.15 -1.72
CA TYR A 109 0.00 -17.56 -1.20
C TYR A 109 1.18 -18.54 -1.15
N SER A 110 0.93 -19.83 -0.89
CA SER A 110 1.99 -20.84 -0.80
C SER A 110 2.80 -20.92 -2.10
N ARG A 111 2.13 -20.84 -3.26
CA ARG A 111 2.80 -20.80 -4.57
C ARG A 111 3.72 -19.59 -4.75
N LEU A 112 3.42 -18.45 -4.11
CA LEU A 112 4.29 -17.27 -4.15
C LEU A 112 5.50 -17.46 -3.23
N GLN A 113 5.29 -18.07 -2.06
CA GLN A 113 6.36 -18.38 -1.12
C GLN A 113 7.34 -19.42 -1.69
N GLU A 114 6.84 -20.48 -2.33
CA GLU A 114 7.67 -21.54 -2.92
C GLU A 114 8.67 -20.99 -3.94
N VAL A 115 8.28 -19.98 -4.73
CA VAL A 115 9.17 -19.30 -5.67
C VAL A 115 10.30 -18.57 -4.94
N GLU A 116 9.98 -17.89 -3.85
CA GLU A 116 10.99 -17.18 -3.05
C GLU A 116 11.93 -18.15 -2.34
N ASP A 117 11.39 -19.21 -1.74
CA ASP A 117 12.18 -20.24 -1.05
C ASP A 117 13.15 -20.92 -2.04
N ALA A 118 12.74 -21.12 -3.30
CA ALA A 118 13.59 -21.67 -4.36
C ALA A 118 14.68 -20.69 -4.85
N GLU A 119 14.45 -19.37 -4.78
CA GLU A 119 15.48 -18.36 -5.13
C GLU A 119 16.62 -18.30 -4.11
N PHE A 120 16.39 -18.79 -2.88
CA PHE A 120 17.37 -18.75 -1.77
C PHE A 120 17.93 -20.13 -1.36
N ALA A 121 17.57 -21.20 -2.08
CA ALA A 121 18.08 -22.56 -1.89
C ALA A 121 19.30 -22.86 -2.78
#